data_AF-A0A1F6G4P5-F1
#
_entry.id   AF-A0A1F6G4P5-F1
#
_cell.length_a   1.000
_cell.length_b   1.000
_cell.length_c   1.000
_cell.angle_alpha   90.00
_cell.angle_beta   90.00
_cell.angle_gamma   90.00
#
_symmetry.space_group_name_H-M   'P 1'
#
loop_
_entity.id
_entity.type
_entity.pdbx_description
1 polymer ?
#
loop_
_entity_poly.entity_id
_entity_poly.type
_entity_poly.pdbx_seq_one_letter_code
_entity_poly.pdbx_strand_id
1 'polypeptide(L)'
;MAHPKAIKNAAKRQYELGRTLQEVAAYLLAQRGVEISTRTLRGWKKEERWLCKVDSLTIAELRVDELSRAASTGKVKDLNIYRELQEAVKIRDQLRQKKEKDELQKLRAKEGPKNKPQKLGRNNFSQVNLAKVEKPFFYLHQLNFLADPAEFRFYLKSRQVGLTFAIAWEALVRLIETGNNQIFISASRRQVGIIRQAIRIFSQKYLGVELRGTDEITVQLKDKGEASFVFLSTNAETAQGYHGDLYFDEFCWIPRLEDILETARPMAIQGNYRITYVSTPSVTSHASFQIWEGTDDKGKAITDAIHRVKITLDDAIKGGFDLISWDKIDRLGYSERQKDFLFRCGWLSDSGSLFKFDDLQACYFTKGTETKKGEWINEPAPLPDHNPAEGFPVDLGFDPNGGGEKGDRASLAALEDRGDRLRVIEAKSFGNQSINWQVAQIKKAVKRFKARSLTIDATGIGAQIINLLAGFSAELDWRFEVHPLVYSLESKWDLVFHVERLVAQKRLEWDGQHKEILQAFLAIKTGNTSTGRATIRADRKKGVGHADLFWALAHAASRSPVEGSKLSSRPKGVGFGITTGANGSAPLKTGTGGLVPGINLGLTSG
;
A
#
# COMPACT_ATOMS: atom_id res chain seq x y z
N MET A 1 -40.69 -17.90 49.71
CA MET A 1 -39.98 -17.49 50.94
C MET A 1 -39.28 -16.17 50.67
N ALA A 2 -39.57 -15.13 51.44
CA ALA A 2 -38.92 -13.84 51.30
C ALA A 2 -37.45 -13.96 51.77
N HIS A 3 -36.50 -13.70 50.90
CA HIS A 3 -35.08 -13.70 51.29
C HIS A 3 -34.81 -12.51 52.23
N PRO A 4 -34.01 -12.67 53.30
CA PRO A 4 -33.68 -11.58 54.22
C PRO A 4 -33.12 -10.37 53.47
N LYS A 5 -33.59 -9.16 53.82
CA LYS A 5 -33.15 -7.88 53.22
C LYS A 5 -31.62 -7.71 53.23
N ALA A 6 -30.95 -8.26 54.25
CA ALA A 6 -29.49 -8.28 54.36
C ALA A 6 -28.80 -9.03 53.20
N ILE A 7 -29.38 -10.13 52.71
CA ILE A 7 -28.82 -10.94 51.62
C ILE A 7 -28.99 -10.23 50.28
N LYS A 8 -30.17 -9.63 50.05
CA LYS A 8 -30.45 -8.82 48.86
C LYS A 8 -29.50 -7.60 48.78
N ASN A 9 -29.25 -6.93 49.91
CA ASN A 9 -28.30 -5.82 50.00
C ASN A 9 -26.84 -6.26 49.77
N ALA A 10 -26.43 -7.40 50.32
CA ALA A 10 -25.09 -7.95 50.07
C ALA A 10 -24.89 -8.30 48.59
N ALA A 11 -25.88 -8.92 47.97
CA ALA A 11 -25.89 -9.23 46.55
C ALA A 11 -25.78 -7.96 45.68
N LYS A 12 -26.56 -6.93 46.02
CA LYS A 12 -26.50 -5.62 45.37
C LYS A 12 -25.11 -5.01 45.46
N ARG A 13 -24.51 -4.99 46.65
CA ARG A 13 -23.17 -4.42 46.85
C ARG A 13 -22.11 -5.13 46.02
N GLN A 14 -22.16 -6.46 45.91
CA GLN A 14 -21.20 -7.21 45.10
C GLN A 14 -21.37 -6.96 43.60
N TYR A 15 -22.62 -6.81 43.14
CA TYR A 15 -22.90 -6.43 41.76
C TYR A 15 -22.44 -4.99 41.45
N GLU A 16 -22.64 -4.05 42.39
CA GLU A 16 -22.17 -2.66 42.26
C GLU A 16 -20.63 -2.57 42.16
N LEU A 17 -19.91 -3.54 42.74
CA LEU A 17 -18.45 -3.67 42.68
C LEU A 17 -17.92 -4.33 41.39
N GLY A 18 -18.79 -4.65 40.42
CA GLY A 18 -18.37 -5.15 39.10
C GLY A 18 -18.51 -6.65 38.89
N ARG A 19 -19.00 -7.41 39.88
CA ARG A 19 -19.16 -8.88 39.75
C ARG A 19 -20.33 -9.27 38.87
N THR A 20 -20.17 -10.35 38.11
CA THR A 20 -21.27 -10.96 37.34
C THR A 20 -22.32 -11.57 38.27
N LEU A 21 -23.55 -11.76 37.79
CA LEU A 21 -24.59 -12.39 38.62
C LEU A 21 -24.26 -13.83 39.02
N GLN A 22 -23.42 -14.53 38.26
CA GLN A 22 -22.89 -15.85 38.62
C GLN A 22 -21.88 -15.75 39.76
N GLU A 23 -20.96 -14.80 39.70
CA GLU A 23 -19.99 -14.54 40.79
C GLU A 23 -20.68 -14.04 42.06
N VAL A 24 -21.73 -13.23 41.93
CA VAL A 24 -22.55 -12.80 43.08
C VAL A 24 -23.23 -14.02 43.72
N ALA A 25 -23.79 -14.94 42.92
CA ALA A 25 -24.37 -16.18 43.44
C ALA A 25 -23.31 -17.05 44.14
N ALA A 26 -22.15 -17.25 43.52
CA ALA A 26 -21.04 -18.00 44.09
C ALA A 26 -20.51 -17.37 45.39
N TYR A 27 -20.42 -16.04 45.45
CA TYR A 27 -20.02 -15.32 46.66
C TYR A 27 -21.02 -15.49 47.81
N LEU A 28 -22.33 -15.40 47.53
CA LEU A 28 -23.36 -15.58 48.54
C LEU A 28 -23.36 -17.02 49.09
N LEU A 29 -23.11 -18.00 48.23
CA LEU A 29 -22.94 -19.38 48.65
C LEU A 29 -21.68 -19.54 49.54
N ALA A 30 -20.52 -19.06 49.08
CA ALA A 30 -19.25 -19.26 49.77
C ALA A 30 -19.12 -18.48 51.09
N GLN A 31 -19.63 -17.25 51.15
CA GLN A 31 -19.41 -16.33 52.28
C GLN A 31 -20.60 -16.19 53.22
N ARG A 32 -21.80 -16.59 52.76
CA ARG A 32 -23.03 -16.50 53.55
C ARG A 32 -23.75 -17.85 53.67
N GLY A 33 -23.27 -18.90 53.01
CA GLY A 33 -23.90 -20.22 53.02
C GLY A 33 -25.27 -20.26 52.36
N VAL A 34 -25.62 -19.25 51.55
CA VAL A 34 -26.97 -19.13 50.97
C VAL A 34 -26.92 -19.30 49.47
N GLU A 35 -27.55 -20.38 49.00
CA GLU A 35 -27.72 -20.65 47.59
C GLU A 35 -28.85 -19.79 47.00
N ILE A 36 -28.52 -18.94 46.04
CA ILE A 36 -29.49 -18.10 45.33
C ILE A 36 -29.30 -18.28 43.84
N SER A 37 -30.39 -18.65 43.16
CA SER A 37 -30.36 -18.81 41.71
C SER A 37 -30.08 -17.47 41.01
N THR A 38 -29.36 -17.54 39.87
CA THR A 38 -29.11 -16.37 39.03
C THR A 38 -30.40 -15.74 38.49
N ARG A 39 -31.49 -16.52 38.36
CA ARG A 39 -32.84 -16.03 37.99
C ARG A 39 -33.40 -15.10 39.07
N THR A 40 -33.25 -15.46 40.35
CA THR A 40 -33.66 -14.62 41.48
C THR A 40 -32.86 -13.32 41.52
N LEU A 41 -31.54 -13.38 41.34
CA LEU A 41 -30.68 -12.20 41.27
C LEU A 41 -31.02 -11.26 40.10
N ARG A 42 -31.37 -11.82 38.92
CA ARG A 42 -31.88 -11.02 37.79
C ARG A 42 -33.18 -10.30 38.14
N GLY A 43 -34.09 -10.97 38.85
CA GLY A 43 -35.33 -10.37 39.35
C GLY A 43 -35.06 -9.16 40.24
N TRP A 44 -34.16 -9.32 41.22
CA TRP A 44 -33.78 -8.23 42.14
C TRP A 44 -33.09 -7.07 41.46
N LYS A 45 -32.14 -7.36 40.55
CA LYS A 45 -31.47 -6.35 39.73
C LYS A 45 -32.46 -5.52 38.94
N LYS A 46 -33.49 -6.15 38.34
CA LYS A 46 -34.52 -5.46 37.55
C LYS A 46 -35.43 -4.61 38.42
N GLU A 47 -35.91 -5.17 39.53
CA GLU A 47 -36.82 -4.52 40.48
C GLU A 47 -36.20 -3.26 41.09
N GLU A 48 -34.94 -3.34 41.54
CA GLU A 48 -34.25 -2.25 42.23
C GLU A 48 -33.25 -1.49 41.35
N ARG A 49 -33.28 -1.73 40.03
CA ARG A 49 -32.44 -1.08 39.02
C ARG A 49 -30.97 -1.00 39.43
N TRP A 50 -30.36 -2.14 39.78
CA TRP A 50 -28.96 -2.13 40.21
C TRP A 50 -28.05 -1.64 39.08
N LEU A 51 -27.22 -0.65 39.39
CA LEU A 51 -26.22 -0.09 38.48
C LEU A 51 -24.84 -0.56 38.89
N CYS A 52 -24.01 -0.96 37.94
CA CYS A 52 -22.60 -1.17 38.24
C CYS A 52 -21.94 0.20 38.41
N LYS A 53 -21.23 0.42 39.53
CA LYS A 53 -20.56 1.70 39.82
C LYS A 53 -19.16 1.80 39.20
N VAL A 54 -18.66 0.68 38.70
CA VAL A 54 -17.37 0.57 38.00
C VAL A 54 -17.65 0.64 36.51
N ASP A 55 -16.86 1.41 35.77
CA ASP A 55 -17.02 1.48 34.32
C ASP A 55 -16.58 0.16 33.66
N SER A 56 -17.20 -0.16 32.53
CA SER A 56 -16.98 -1.44 31.85
C SER A 56 -15.52 -1.66 31.43
N LEU A 57 -14.74 -0.61 31.17
CA LEU A 57 -13.33 -0.74 30.81
C LEU A 57 -12.52 -1.17 32.03
N THR A 58 -12.72 -0.53 33.18
CA THR A 58 -12.08 -0.92 34.45
C THR A 58 -12.42 -2.36 34.84
N ILE A 59 -13.67 -2.82 34.63
CA ILE A 59 -14.05 -4.23 34.86
C ILE A 59 -13.28 -5.18 33.93
N ALA A 60 -13.15 -4.82 32.65
CA ALA A 60 -12.41 -5.63 31.69
C ALA A 60 -10.91 -5.67 32.01
N GLU A 61 -10.32 -4.57 32.47
CA GLU A 61 -8.93 -4.50 32.91
C GLU A 61 -8.67 -5.39 34.13
N LEU A 62 -9.52 -5.29 35.16
CA LEU A 62 -9.44 -6.15 36.35
C LEU A 62 -9.59 -7.64 36.01
N ARG A 63 -10.47 -7.98 35.04
CA ARG A 63 -10.65 -9.37 34.59
C ARG A 63 -9.44 -9.90 33.84
N VAL A 64 -8.81 -9.08 32.97
CA VAL A 64 -7.56 -9.45 32.31
C VAL A 64 -6.46 -9.67 33.34
N ASP A 65 -6.36 -8.80 34.34
CA ASP A 65 -5.40 -8.91 35.44
C ASP A 65 -5.58 -10.19 36.27
N GLU A 66 -6.82 -10.52 36.63
CA GLU A 66 -7.18 -11.73 37.37
C GLU A 66 -6.82 -12.99 36.56
N LEU A 67 -7.23 -13.06 35.30
CA LEU A 67 -6.93 -14.18 34.40
C LEU A 67 -5.43 -14.31 34.13
N SER A 68 -4.70 -13.19 34.05
CA SER A 68 -3.24 -13.19 33.88
C SER A 68 -2.54 -13.75 35.13
N ARG A 69 -2.99 -13.38 36.33
CA ARG A 69 -2.48 -13.95 37.59
C ARG A 69 -2.81 -15.43 37.74
N ALA A 70 -4.02 -15.85 37.36
CA ALA A 70 -4.43 -17.25 37.34
C ALA A 70 -3.60 -18.08 36.35
N ALA A 71 -3.34 -17.55 35.14
CA ALA A 71 -2.46 -18.18 34.17
C ALA A 71 -1.00 -18.30 34.66
N SER A 72 -0.56 -17.38 35.52
CA SER A 72 0.80 -17.36 36.08
C SER A 72 1.01 -18.35 37.24
N THR A 73 -0.06 -18.77 37.92
CA THR A 73 0.00 -19.61 39.14
C THR A 73 -0.33 -21.09 38.88
N GLY A 74 -0.85 -21.45 37.70
CA GLY A 74 -1.24 -22.82 37.36
C GLY A 74 -0.11 -23.72 36.86
N LYS A 75 -0.02 -24.95 37.38
CA LYS A 75 0.71 -26.07 36.74
C LYS A 75 -0.07 -26.56 35.50
N VAL A 76 0.52 -26.39 34.32
CA VAL A 76 0.20 -27.03 33.01
C VAL A 76 -1.13 -26.64 32.33
N LYS A 77 -1.01 -25.87 31.24
CA LYS A 77 -1.85 -25.85 30.01
C LYS A 77 -3.38 -26.03 30.15
N ASP A 78 -4.03 -25.24 31.00
CA ASP A 78 -5.49 -25.16 30.95
C ASP A 78 -5.91 -24.24 29.77
N LEU A 79 -6.17 -24.85 28.60
CA LEU A 79 -6.53 -24.14 27.35
C LEU A 79 -7.73 -23.21 27.51
N ASN A 80 -8.59 -23.47 28.49
CA ASN A 80 -9.78 -22.66 28.77
C ASN A 80 -9.41 -21.28 29.34
N ILE A 81 -8.45 -21.21 30.27
CA ILE A 81 -8.01 -19.94 30.86
C ILE A 81 -7.37 -19.03 29.81
N TYR A 82 -6.56 -19.60 28.91
CA TYR A 82 -5.94 -18.84 27.82
C TYR A 82 -6.97 -18.34 26.79
N ARG A 83 -8.01 -19.13 26.49
CA ARG A 83 -9.13 -18.69 25.62
C ARG A 83 -9.92 -17.56 26.28
N GLU A 84 -10.25 -17.69 27.55
CA GLU A 84 -10.93 -16.63 28.31
C GLU A 84 -10.08 -15.36 28.39
N LEU A 85 -8.76 -15.48 28.57
CA LEU A 85 -7.84 -14.36 28.57
C LEU A 85 -7.81 -13.65 27.21
N GLN A 86 -7.78 -14.41 26.11
CA GLN A 86 -7.84 -13.85 24.75
C GLN A 86 -9.14 -13.09 24.49
N GLU A 87 -10.28 -13.63 24.92
CA GLU A 87 -11.57 -12.96 24.82
C GLU A 87 -11.64 -11.70 25.69
N ALA A 88 -11.15 -11.76 26.92
CA ALA A 88 -11.10 -10.62 27.84
C ALA A 88 -10.22 -9.48 27.32
N VAL A 89 -9.05 -9.79 26.76
CA VAL A 89 -8.15 -8.82 26.12
C VAL A 89 -8.84 -8.15 24.93
N LYS A 90 -9.53 -8.93 24.08
CA LYS A 90 -10.27 -8.39 22.94
C LYS A 90 -11.39 -7.44 23.37
N ILE A 91 -12.14 -7.78 24.41
CA ILE A 91 -13.22 -6.93 24.95
C ILE A 91 -12.64 -5.63 25.54
N ARG A 92 -11.55 -5.72 26.32
CA ARG A 92 -10.84 -4.56 26.87
C ARG A 92 -10.40 -3.60 25.76
N ASP A 93 -9.76 -4.11 24.72
CA ASP A 93 -9.24 -3.28 23.62
C ASP A 93 -10.36 -2.62 22.82
N GLN A 94 -11.50 -3.31 22.61
CA GLN A 94 -12.69 -2.71 22.00
C GLN A 94 -13.28 -1.58 22.85
N LEU A 95 -13.36 -1.77 24.17
CA LEU A 95 -13.87 -0.75 25.09
C LEU A 95 -12.91 0.46 25.17
N ARG A 96 -11.59 0.21 25.13
CA ARG A 96 -10.57 1.27 25.11
C ARG A 96 -10.68 2.12 23.84
N GLN A 97 -10.76 1.50 22.67
CA GLN A 97 -10.96 2.20 21.40
C GLN A 97 -12.27 2.99 21.37
N LYS A 98 -13.34 2.47 21.97
CA LYS A 98 -14.62 3.18 22.07
C LYS A 98 -14.50 4.41 22.97
N LYS A 99 -13.85 4.28 24.14
CA LYS A 99 -13.62 5.39 25.06
C LYS A 99 -12.75 6.48 24.43
N GLU A 100 -11.67 6.09 23.74
CA GLU A 100 -10.80 7.01 22.99
C GLU A 100 -11.57 7.74 21.88
N LYS A 101 -12.43 7.04 21.13
CA LYS A 101 -13.32 7.67 20.13
C LYS A 101 -14.32 8.62 20.76
N ASP A 102 -14.95 8.23 21.86
CA ASP A 102 -15.93 9.06 22.56
C ASP A 102 -15.27 10.30 23.18
N GLU A 103 -14.05 10.19 23.72
CA GLU A 103 -13.25 11.31 24.21
C GLU A 103 -12.81 12.24 23.06
N LEU A 104 -12.36 11.67 21.94
CA LEU A 104 -12.04 12.45 20.74
C LEU A 104 -13.28 13.17 20.19
N GLN A 105 -14.44 12.53 20.25
CA GLN A 105 -15.71 13.12 19.82
C GLN A 105 -16.18 14.22 20.78
N LYS A 106 -15.97 14.06 22.09
CA LYS A 106 -16.21 15.11 23.09
C LYS A 106 -15.24 16.29 22.97
N LEU A 107 -13.97 16.03 22.65
CA LEU A 107 -12.99 17.08 22.33
C LEU A 107 -13.41 17.85 21.07
N ARG A 108 -13.82 17.14 20.02
CA ARG A 108 -14.39 17.73 18.79
C ARG A 108 -15.72 18.45 18.99
N ALA A 109 -16.49 18.10 20.02
CA ALA A 109 -17.73 18.79 20.38
C ALA A 109 -17.50 20.01 21.29
N LYS A 110 -16.38 20.04 22.03
CA LYS A 110 -15.90 21.21 22.78
C LYS A 110 -15.24 22.24 21.87
N GLU A 111 -14.65 21.82 20.75
CA GLU A 111 -14.43 22.68 19.60
C GLU A 111 -15.82 23.08 19.06
N GLY A 112 -16.31 24.26 19.43
CA GLY A 112 -17.58 24.80 18.91
C GLY A 112 -17.61 24.82 17.38
N PRO A 113 -18.74 25.23 16.75
CA PRO A 113 -18.86 25.22 15.29
C PRO A 113 -17.68 25.96 14.67
N LYS A 114 -16.78 25.23 13.99
CA LYS A 114 -15.67 25.85 13.26
C LYS A 114 -16.29 26.84 12.28
N ASN A 115 -15.94 28.11 12.41
CA ASN A 115 -16.33 29.13 11.44
C ASN A 115 -15.95 28.61 10.06
N LYS A 116 -16.95 28.31 9.23
CA LYS A 116 -16.69 27.99 7.82
C LYS A 116 -15.92 29.18 7.25
N PRO A 117 -14.80 28.96 6.56
CA PRO A 117 -14.08 30.05 5.92
C PRO A 117 -15.08 30.86 5.08
N GLN A 118 -15.02 32.18 5.19
CA GLN A 118 -15.76 33.05 4.29
C GLN A 118 -15.39 32.65 2.86
N LYS A 119 -16.38 32.37 2.01
CA LYS A 119 -16.11 32.06 0.59
C LYS A 119 -15.55 33.32 -0.05
N LEU A 120 -14.24 33.30 -0.31
CA LEU A 120 -13.54 34.36 -1.02
C LEU A 120 -13.63 34.10 -2.53
N GLY A 121 -13.36 35.15 -3.32
CA GLY A 121 -13.38 35.06 -4.78
C GLY A 121 -12.45 33.98 -5.34
N ARG A 122 -12.63 33.61 -6.61
CA ARG A 122 -11.79 32.61 -7.28
C ARG A 122 -10.39 33.17 -7.52
N ASN A 123 -9.36 32.33 -7.34
CA ASN A 123 -7.96 32.68 -7.58
C ASN A 123 -7.53 34.00 -6.92
N ASN A 124 -8.12 34.37 -5.79
CA ASN A 124 -7.89 35.66 -5.18
C ASN A 124 -7.63 35.52 -3.68
N PHE A 125 -6.38 35.77 -3.29
CA PHE A 125 -5.93 35.75 -1.90
C PHE A 125 -5.78 37.16 -1.30
N SER A 126 -6.19 38.23 -2.00
CA SER A 126 -6.01 39.61 -1.52
C SER A 126 -6.76 39.93 -0.20
N GLN A 127 -7.76 39.12 0.14
CA GLN A 127 -8.51 39.23 1.40
C GLN A 127 -8.07 38.21 2.47
N VAL A 128 -7.10 37.34 2.15
CA VAL A 128 -6.61 36.33 3.09
C VAL A 128 -5.68 36.96 4.11
N ASN A 129 -5.93 36.67 5.39
CA ASN A 129 -5.04 37.00 6.49
C ASN A 129 -4.53 35.73 7.15
N LEU A 130 -3.30 35.34 6.82
CA LEU A 130 -2.66 34.11 7.31
C LEU A 130 -2.55 34.05 8.84
N ALA A 131 -2.45 35.18 9.54
CA ALA A 131 -2.37 35.21 11.00
C ALA A 131 -3.67 34.74 11.68
N LYS A 132 -4.80 34.75 10.96
CA LYS A 132 -6.11 34.27 11.44
C LYS A 132 -6.45 32.87 10.97
N VAL A 133 -5.59 32.22 10.17
CA VAL A 133 -5.85 30.90 9.60
C VAL A 133 -5.48 29.83 10.61
N GLU A 134 -6.43 28.93 10.90
CA GLU A 134 -6.16 27.72 11.67
C GLU A 134 -5.18 26.84 10.88
N LYS A 135 -3.99 26.57 11.44
CA LYS A 135 -3.00 25.73 10.76
C LYS A 135 -3.51 24.28 10.66
N PRO A 136 -3.33 23.61 9.51
CA PRO A 136 -3.58 22.18 9.41
C PRO A 136 -2.76 21.40 10.42
N PHE A 137 -3.28 20.24 10.82
CA PHE A 137 -2.52 19.28 11.61
C PHE A 137 -1.39 18.68 10.77
N PHE A 138 -0.18 18.63 11.34
CA PHE A 138 1.01 18.03 10.76
C PHE A 138 1.73 17.21 11.83
N TYR A 139 2.29 16.08 11.42
CA TYR A 139 3.15 15.26 12.28
C TYR A 139 4.53 15.91 12.44
N LEU A 140 5.31 15.47 13.44
CA LEU A 140 6.58 16.12 13.79
C LEU A 140 7.55 16.25 12.62
N HIS A 141 7.72 15.21 11.80
CA HIS A 141 8.62 15.26 10.64
C HIS A 141 8.16 16.26 9.56
N GLN A 142 6.84 16.47 9.44
CA GLN A 142 6.28 17.49 8.54
C GLN A 142 6.48 18.89 9.12
N LEU A 143 6.31 19.07 10.43
CA LEU A 143 6.59 20.34 11.09
C LEU A 143 8.07 20.72 10.97
N ASN A 144 8.98 19.76 11.13
CA ASN A 144 10.42 19.97 10.94
C ASN A 144 10.74 20.41 9.51
N PHE A 145 10.11 19.79 8.50
CA PHE A 145 10.24 20.22 7.11
C PHE A 145 9.74 21.67 6.91
N LEU A 146 8.56 22.01 7.45
CA LEU A 146 7.98 23.36 7.33
C LEU A 146 8.80 24.43 8.06
N ALA A 147 9.55 24.05 9.10
CA ALA A 147 10.39 24.94 9.88
C ALA A 147 11.80 25.13 9.30
N ASP A 148 12.21 24.29 8.34
CA ASP A 148 13.55 24.33 7.76
C ASP A 148 13.76 25.60 6.91
N PRO A 149 14.67 26.50 7.32
CA PRO A 149 14.89 27.76 6.62
C PRO A 149 15.83 27.63 5.42
N ALA A 150 16.46 26.47 5.20
CA ALA A 150 17.50 26.28 4.20
C ALA A 150 17.04 26.65 2.79
N GLU A 151 17.93 27.34 2.06
CA GLU A 151 17.70 27.77 0.67
C GLU A 151 17.74 26.58 -0.29
N PHE A 152 18.76 25.73 -0.15
CA PHE A 152 18.91 24.47 -0.88
C PHE A 152 18.76 23.32 0.10
N ARG A 153 17.74 22.48 -0.11
CA ARG A 153 17.50 21.34 0.78
C ARG A 153 17.05 20.11 0.03
N PHE A 154 17.48 18.95 0.50
CA PHE A 154 17.14 17.66 -0.04
C PHE A 154 16.57 16.78 1.08
N TYR A 155 15.29 16.41 0.94
CA TYR A 155 14.59 15.49 1.80
C TYR A 155 14.46 14.11 1.13
N LEU A 156 15.16 13.13 1.68
CA LEU A 156 14.97 11.73 1.36
C LEU A 156 13.97 11.13 2.34
N LYS A 157 12.83 10.63 1.85
CA LYS A 157 11.69 10.20 2.68
C LYS A 157 11.26 8.76 2.44
N SER A 158 10.71 8.14 3.48
CA SER A 158 9.97 6.90 3.41
C SER A 158 8.70 7.06 2.56
N ARG A 159 8.23 5.97 1.93
CA ARG A 159 6.90 5.98 1.30
C ARG A 159 5.81 6.23 2.33
N GLN A 160 4.75 6.90 1.87
CA GLN A 160 3.50 7.11 2.61
C GLN A 160 3.62 7.93 3.92
N VAL A 161 4.65 8.76 4.08
CA VAL A 161 4.79 9.67 5.25
C VAL A 161 4.20 11.08 5.04
N GLY A 162 3.50 11.31 3.93
CA GLY A 162 2.71 12.52 3.73
C GLY A 162 3.47 13.82 3.46
N LEU A 163 4.76 13.77 3.08
CA LEU A 163 5.55 14.98 2.86
C LEU A 163 5.04 15.86 1.70
N THR A 164 4.41 15.27 0.68
CA THR A 164 3.74 15.99 -0.42
C THR A 164 2.65 16.96 0.08
N PHE A 165 1.95 16.62 1.17
CA PHE A 165 0.97 17.53 1.79
C PHE A 165 1.66 18.70 2.50
N ALA A 166 2.82 18.48 3.12
CA ALA A 166 3.60 19.56 3.73
C ALA A 166 4.11 20.54 2.66
N ILE A 167 4.65 20.03 1.54
CA ILE A 167 5.07 20.84 0.39
C ILE A 167 3.91 21.70 -0.12
N ALA A 168 2.72 21.11 -0.32
CA ALA A 168 1.55 21.85 -0.81
C ALA A 168 1.12 22.99 0.13
N TRP A 169 1.21 22.77 1.45
CA TRP A 169 0.92 23.80 2.44
C TRP A 169 2.00 24.89 2.47
N GLU A 170 3.27 24.50 2.48
CA GLU A 170 4.40 25.43 2.46
C GLU A 170 4.34 26.34 1.25
N ALA A 171 4.15 25.78 0.05
CA ALA A 171 4.07 26.55 -1.18
C ALA A 171 2.89 27.52 -1.18
N LEU A 172 1.73 27.11 -0.65
CA LEU A 172 0.57 27.99 -0.50
C LEU A 172 0.86 29.18 0.43
N VAL A 173 1.49 28.92 1.58
CA VAL A 173 1.86 29.96 2.55
C VAL A 173 2.93 30.87 1.96
N ARG A 174 4.01 30.31 1.41
CA ARG A 174 5.11 31.07 0.81
C ARG A 174 4.62 31.96 -0.31
N LEU A 175 3.79 31.46 -1.22
CA LEU A 175 3.22 32.28 -2.30
C LEU A 175 2.51 33.53 -1.77
N ILE A 176 1.71 33.39 -0.70
CA ILE A 176 0.96 34.52 -0.11
C ILE A 176 1.89 35.46 0.66
N GLU A 177 2.87 34.92 1.38
CA GLU A 177 3.80 35.70 2.20
C GLU A 177 4.82 36.47 1.38
N THR A 178 5.41 35.86 0.34
CA THR A 178 6.52 36.41 -0.42
C THR A 178 6.10 37.00 -1.75
N GLY A 179 5.01 36.50 -2.37
CA GLY A 179 4.67 36.81 -3.76
C GLY A 179 5.48 36.03 -4.79
N ASN A 180 6.33 35.10 -4.36
CA ASN A 180 7.12 34.28 -5.28
C ASN A 180 6.22 33.26 -5.99
N ASN A 181 6.46 33.05 -7.28
CA ASN A 181 5.88 31.90 -7.98
C ASN A 181 6.35 30.60 -7.34
N GLN A 182 5.51 29.57 -7.40
CA GLN A 182 5.81 28.24 -6.85
C GLN A 182 5.80 27.24 -8.01
N ILE A 183 6.97 26.71 -8.33
CA ILE A 183 7.20 25.86 -9.49
C ILE A 183 7.41 24.42 -9.03
N PHE A 184 6.65 23.49 -9.58
CA PHE A 184 6.71 22.07 -9.26
C PHE A 184 7.17 21.26 -10.47
N ILE A 185 8.22 20.47 -10.29
CA ILE A 185 8.72 19.51 -11.27
C ILE A 185 8.65 18.12 -10.64
N SER A 186 8.06 17.14 -11.34
CA SER A 186 8.04 15.75 -10.87
C SER A 186 8.16 14.75 -12.01
N ALA A 187 8.46 13.49 -11.66
CA ALA A 187 8.68 12.37 -12.58
C ALA A 187 7.53 12.10 -13.58
N SER A 188 6.31 12.62 -13.34
CA SER A 188 5.21 12.56 -14.32
C SER A 188 4.14 13.63 -14.08
N ARG A 189 3.34 13.95 -15.12
CA ARG A 189 2.16 14.85 -14.99
C ARG A 189 1.19 14.42 -13.90
N ARG A 190 1.01 13.10 -13.71
CA ARG A 190 0.11 12.56 -12.68
C ARG A 190 0.58 12.92 -11.28
N GLN A 191 1.88 12.84 -11.01
CA GLN A 191 2.46 13.15 -9.69
C GLN A 191 2.27 14.63 -9.35
N VAL A 192 2.60 15.52 -10.28
CA VAL A 192 2.37 16.97 -10.09
C VAL A 192 0.88 17.29 -9.88
N GLY A 193 -0.01 16.54 -10.54
CA GLY A 193 -1.45 16.64 -10.32
C GLY A 193 -1.90 16.36 -8.88
N ILE A 194 -1.17 15.53 -8.13
CA ILE A 194 -1.43 15.26 -6.71
C ILE A 194 -1.11 16.50 -5.87
N ILE A 195 0.03 17.15 -6.11
CA ILE A 195 0.42 18.39 -5.44
C ILE A 195 -0.60 19.49 -5.71
N ARG A 196 -0.97 19.69 -6.99
CA ARG A 196 -1.99 20.65 -7.40
C ARG A 196 -3.32 20.43 -6.67
N GLN A 197 -3.75 19.18 -6.55
CA GLN A 197 -4.98 18.86 -5.85
C GLN A 197 -4.87 19.12 -4.34
N ALA A 198 -3.72 18.83 -3.72
CA ALA A 198 -3.48 19.14 -2.32
C ALA A 198 -3.54 20.66 -2.06
N ILE A 199 -2.91 21.48 -2.91
CA ILE A 199 -2.97 22.95 -2.83
C ILE A 199 -4.42 23.44 -2.92
N ARG A 200 -5.21 22.93 -3.87
CA ARG A 200 -6.65 23.25 -3.99
C ARG A 200 -7.43 22.92 -2.73
N ILE A 201 -7.19 21.74 -2.15
CA ILE A 201 -7.84 21.32 -0.91
C ILE A 201 -7.48 22.27 0.23
N PHE A 202 -6.20 22.60 0.40
CA PHE A 202 -5.76 23.52 1.45
C PHE A 202 -6.35 24.91 1.27
N SER A 203 -6.26 25.47 0.06
CA SER A 203 -6.83 26.77 -0.28
C SER A 203 -8.32 26.83 0.01
N GLN A 204 -9.10 25.85 -0.46
CA GLN A 204 -10.55 25.86 -0.25
C GLN A 204 -10.93 25.65 1.21
N LYS A 205 -10.23 24.76 1.92
CA LYS A 205 -10.60 24.34 3.29
C LYS A 205 -10.17 25.35 4.35
N TYR A 206 -8.98 25.94 4.22
CA TYR A 206 -8.41 26.80 5.25
C TYR A 206 -8.46 28.29 4.88
N LEU A 207 -8.45 28.61 3.59
CA LEU A 207 -8.45 30.01 3.12
C LEU A 207 -9.78 30.42 2.48
N GLY A 208 -10.68 29.48 2.17
CA GLY A 208 -11.98 29.77 1.56
C GLY A 208 -11.90 30.18 0.09
N VAL A 209 -10.76 30.00 -0.57
CA VAL A 209 -10.50 30.39 -1.96
C VAL A 209 -10.54 29.17 -2.88
N GLU A 210 -11.41 29.23 -3.90
CA GLU A 210 -11.47 28.24 -4.98
C GLU A 210 -10.35 28.52 -6.00
N LEU A 211 -9.50 27.53 -6.27
CA LEU A 211 -8.42 27.63 -7.25
C LEU A 211 -8.76 26.92 -8.57
N ARG A 212 -8.56 27.62 -9.70
CA ARG A 212 -8.81 27.17 -11.07
C ARG A 212 -7.58 27.35 -11.95
N GLY A 213 -7.40 26.41 -12.89
CA GLY A 213 -6.22 26.31 -13.76
C GLY A 213 -5.60 24.92 -13.69
N THR A 214 -4.99 24.46 -14.78
CA THR A 214 -4.40 23.11 -14.87
C THR A 214 -2.90 23.18 -14.72
N ASP A 215 -2.19 23.61 -15.75
CA ASP A 215 -0.74 23.60 -15.79
C ASP A 215 -0.16 24.83 -15.09
N GLU A 216 -0.95 25.90 -15.03
CA GLU A 216 -0.67 27.10 -14.25
C GLU A 216 -1.93 27.59 -13.53
N ILE A 217 -1.77 28.10 -12.31
CA ILE A 217 -2.81 28.77 -11.52
C ILE A 217 -2.26 30.12 -11.06
N THR A 218 -2.61 31.18 -11.77
CA THR A 218 -2.30 32.56 -11.38
C THR A 218 -3.31 33.07 -10.38
N VAL A 219 -2.83 33.75 -9.34
CA VAL A 219 -3.64 34.27 -8.24
C VAL A 219 -3.28 35.72 -7.92
N GLN A 220 -4.28 36.47 -7.47
CA GLN A 220 -4.09 37.85 -7.00
C GLN A 220 -3.75 37.89 -5.51
N LEU A 221 -2.75 38.69 -5.17
CA LEU A 221 -2.25 38.88 -3.81
C LEU A 221 -2.45 40.31 -3.34
N LYS A 222 -2.61 40.48 -2.04
CA LYS A 222 -2.68 41.80 -1.43
C LYS A 222 -1.30 42.46 -1.47
N ASP A 223 -1.21 43.67 -2.01
CA ASP A 223 -0.01 44.50 -1.98
C ASP A 223 1.24 43.87 -2.67
N LYS A 224 1.06 42.78 -3.43
CA LYS A 224 2.15 42.05 -4.14
C LYS A 224 1.85 41.72 -5.61
N GLY A 225 0.71 42.17 -6.14
CA GLY A 225 0.34 41.89 -7.52
C GLY A 225 -0.12 40.45 -7.73
N GLU A 226 0.43 39.79 -8.74
CA GLU A 226 0.06 38.43 -9.15
C GLU A 226 1.22 37.45 -8.94
N ALA A 227 0.88 36.22 -8.56
CA ALA A 227 1.83 35.10 -8.47
C ALA A 227 1.19 33.84 -9.01
N SER A 228 2.01 32.88 -9.45
CA SER A 228 1.55 31.65 -10.08
C SER A 228 2.04 30.39 -9.37
N PHE A 229 1.16 29.38 -9.28
CA PHE A 229 1.57 27.99 -9.12
C PHE A 229 1.78 27.38 -10.52
N VAL A 230 2.96 26.87 -10.80
CA VAL A 230 3.34 26.30 -12.11
C VAL A 230 3.63 24.80 -11.95
N PHE A 231 2.97 23.98 -12.75
CA PHE A 231 2.96 22.52 -12.63
C PHE A 231 3.58 21.85 -13.86
N LEU A 232 4.87 21.53 -13.80
CA LEU A 232 5.66 21.06 -14.93
C LEU A 232 5.97 19.56 -14.85
N SER A 233 5.88 18.87 -15.98
CA SER A 233 6.39 17.50 -16.12
C SER A 233 7.88 17.49 -16.48
N THR A 234 8.46 16.29 -16.68
CA THR A 234 9.89 16.08 -17.00
C THR A 234 10.31 16.46 -18.43
N ASN A 235 9.79 17.55 -18.98
CA ASN A 235 10.30 18.12 -20.23
C ASN A 235 11.10 19.38 -19.93
N ALA A 236 12.41 19.33 -20.17
CA ALA A 236 13.34 20.43 -19.96
C ALA A 236 12.98 21.68 -20.78
N GLU A 237 12.42 21.51 -21.98
CA GLU A 237 11.96 22.62 -22.83
C GLU A 237 10.83 23.42 -22.17
N THR A 238 9.92 22.73 -21.47
CA THR A 238 8.80 23.37 -20.78
C THR A 238 9.17 24.04 -19.46
N ALA A 239 10.42 23.86 -19.00
CA ALA A 239 10.91 24.47 -17.77
C ALA A 239 11.57 25.83 -18.01
N GLN A 240 11.83 26.23 -19.26
CA GLN A 240 12.49 27.50 -19.55
C GLN A 240 11.55 28.69 -19.35
N GLY A 241 12.02 29.73 -18.65
CA GLY A 241 11.37 31.05 -18.60
C GLY A 241 10.57 31.39 -17.32
N TYR A 242 10.32 30.43 -16.42
CA TYR A 242 9.73 30.78 -15.11
C TYR A 242 10.80 31.16 -14.09
N HIS A 243 10.38 31.85 -13.04
CA HIS A 243 11.22 32.30 -11.93
C HIS A 243 10.43 32.19 -10.62
N GLY A 244 11.00 31.59 -9.57
CA GLY A 244 10.29 31.33 -8.32
C GLY A 244 10.90 30.24 -7.43
N ASP A 245 10.20 29.90 -6.35
CA ASP A 245 10.55 28.77 -5.49
C ASP A 245 10.35 27.45 -6.24
N LEU A 246 11.36 26.60 -6.24
CA LEU A 246 11.41 25.37 -7.04
C LEU A 246 11.31 24.12 -6.14
N TYR A 247 10.31 23.29 -6.42
CA TYR A 247 10.09 22.02 -5.75
C TYR A 247 10.23 20.88 -6.74
N PHE A 248 11.16 19.97 -6.46
CA PHE A 248 11.25 18.69 -7.15
C PHE A 248 10.60 17.59 -6.31
N ASP A 249 9.54 16.96 -6.82
CA ASP A 249 8.90 15.81 -6.18
C ASP A 249 9.23 14.51 -6.91
N GLU A 250 9.48 13.45 -6.16
CA GLU A 250 10.04 12.18 -6.66
C GLU A 250 11.32 12.40 -7.49
N PHE A 251 12.18 13.31 -7.01
CA PHE A 251 13.43 13.75 -7.65
C PHE A 251 14.34 12.60 -8.11
N CYS A 252 14.44 11.53 -7.31
CA CYS A 252 15.30 10.37 -7.61
C CYS A 252 14.73 9.46 -8.71
N TRP A 253 13.56 9.77 -9.25
CA TRP A 253 12.87 9.02 -10.30
C TRP A 253 12.71 9.79 -11.60
N ILE A 254 13.26 11.02 -11.66
CA ILE A 254 13.19 11.89 -12.83
C ILE A 254 14.18 11.42 -13.90
N PRO A 255 13.71 11.07 -15.13
CA PRO A 255 14.60 10.79 -16.26
C PRO A 255 15.37 12.04 -16.70
N ARG A 256 16.57 11.85 -17.26
CA ARG A 256 17.46 12.90 -17.80
C ARG A 256 17.61 14.03 -16.79
N LEU A 257 18.01 13.64 -15.58
CA LEU A 257 18.01 14.54 -14.44
C LEU A 257 18.98 15.71 -14.67
N GLU A 258 20.14 15.46 -15.27
CA GLU A 258 21.13 16.49 -15.57
C GLU A 258 20.54 17.60 -16.46
N ASP A 259 19.91 17.25 -17.59
CA ASP A 259 19.26 18.19 -18.51
C ASP A 259 18.18 19.05 -17.81
N ILE A 260 17.42 18.42 -16.92
CA ILE A 260 16.37 19.10 -16.15
C ILE A 260 16.99 20.04 -15.11
N LEU A 261 18.08 19.64 -14.45
CA LEU A 261 18.76 20.51 -13.49
C LEU A 261 19.41 21.71 -14.16
N GLU A 262 20.02 21.52 -15.33
CA GLU A 262 20.64 22.58 -16.13
C GLU A 262 19.61 23.64 -16.53
N THR A 263 18.40 23.23 -16.90
CA THR A 263 17.32 24.15 -17.29
C THR A 263 16.56 24.74 -16.10
N ALA A 264 16.34 23.96 -15.05
CA ALA A 264 15.46 24.37 -13.95
C ALA A 264 16.17 25.15 -12.83
N ARG A 265 17.43 24.84 -12.50
CA ARG A 265 18.17 25.60 -11.47
C ARG A 265 18.26 27.09 -11.79
N PRO A 266 18.49 27.53 -13.05
CA PRO A 266 18.45 28.95 -13.41
C PRO A 266 17.18 29.70 -13.03
N MET A 267 16.03 29.01 -12.94
CA MET A 267 14.75 29.59 -12.56
C MET A 267 14.75 30.12 -11.11
N ALA A 268 15.63 29.58 -10.26
CA ALA A 268 15.72 29.92 -8.85
C ALA A 268 16.95 30.79 -8.50
N ILE A 269 17.65 31.37 -9.49
CA ILE A 269 18.89 32.15 -9.25
C ILE A 269 18.62 33.54 -8.66
N GLN A 270 17.47 34.16 -8.93
CA GLN A 270 17.17 35.47 -8.35
C GLN A 270 17.02 35.34 -6.82
N GLY A 271 17.55 36.32 -6.09
CA GLY A 271 17.63 36.27 -4.63
C GLY A 271 16.27 36.11 -3.96
N ASN A 272 16.20 35.21 -2.96
CA ASN A 272 15.06 34.79 -2.13
C ASN A 272 14.26 33.55 -2.57
N TYR A 273 14.64 32.89 -3.66
CA TYR A 273 14.02 31.61 -4.04
C TYR A 273 14.67 30.41 -3.35
N ARG A 274 13.89 29.37 -3.11
CA ARG A 274 14.36 28.10 -2.55
C ARG A 274 14.35 26.99 -3.58
N ILE A 275 15.28 26.04 -3.46
CA ILE A 275 15.22 24.77 -4.17
C ILE A 275 15.06 23.63 -3.17
N THR A 276 13.94 22.93 -3.28
CA THR A 276 13.60 21.79 -2.42
C THR A 276 13.52 20.52 -3.25
N TYR A 277 14.44 19.60 -3.01
CA TYR A 277 14.41 18.25 -3.56
C TYR A 277 13.69 17.32 -2.57
N VAL A 278 12.67 16.60 -3.02
CA VAL A 278 11.95 15.61 -2.20
C VAL A 278 11.81 14.32 -2.98
N SER A 279 12.18 13.19 -2.38
CA SER A 279 12.03 11.89 -3.04
C SER A 279 12.07 10.71 -2.10
N THR A 280 11.52 9.59 -2.58
CA THR A 280 11.99 8.27 -2.14
C THR A 280 13.32 7.92 -2.84
N PRO A 281 14.21 7.12 -2.23
CA PRO A 281 15.42 6.67 -2.91
C PRO A 281 15.08 5.79 -4.12
N SER A 282 16.00 5.73 -5.08
CA SER A 282 15.90 4.85 -6.25
C SER A 282 17.09 3.88 -6.29
N VAL A 283 17.92 3.93 -7.33
CA VAL A 283 19.11 3.09 -7.49
C VAL A 283 20.38 3.92 -7.37
N THR A 284 21.47 3.29 -6.95
CA THR A 284 22.78 3.96 -6.75
C THR A 284 23.38 4.53 -8.02
N SER A 285 23.04 4.02 -9.20
CA SER A 285 23.49 4.59 -10.48
C SER A 285 22.69 5.79 -10.96
N HIS A 286 21.56 6.13 -10.32
CA HIS A 286 20.82 7.33 -10.69
C HIS A 286 21.61 8.57 -10.25
N ALA A 287 21.71 9.60 -11.10
CA ALA A 287 22.51 10.80 -10.83
C ALA A 287 22.16 11.50 -9.51
N SER A 288 20.90 11.38 -9.08
CA SER A 288 20.44 11.90 -7.77
C SER A 288 21.15 11.27 -6.58
N PHE A 289 21.71 10.06 -6.71
CA PHE A 289 22.42 9.38 -5.62
C PHE A 289 23.65 10.16 -5.18
N GLN A 290 24.49 10.59 -6.13
CA GLN A 290 25.66 11.42 -5.84
C GLN A 290 25.27 12.79 -5.26
N ILE A 291 24.19 13.40 -5.77
CA ILE A 291 23.64 14.65 -5.21
C ILE A 291 23.21 14.42 -3.75
N TRP A 292 22.56 13.30 -3.46
CA TRP A 292 22.16 12.94 -2.11
C TRP A 292 23.37 12.68 -1.20
N GLU A 293 24.36 11.92 -1.64
CA GLU A 293 25.57 11.65 -0.85
C GLU A 293 26.49 12.86 -0.72
N GLY A 294 26.33 13.86 -1.60
CA GLY A 294 27.24 15.00 -1.65
C GLY A 294 28.63 14.57 -2.10
N THR A 295 28.71 13.81 -3.19
CA THR A 295 29.98 13.32 -3.75
C THR A 295 30.12 13.63 -5.24
N ASP A 296 31.35 13.67 -5.74
CA ASP A 296 31.66 13.70 -7.18
C ASP A 296 31.53 12.32 -7.85
N ASP A 297 31.85 12.24 -9.14
CA ASP A 297 31.82 11.01 -9.94
C ASP A 297 32.79 9.92 -9.45
N LYS A 298 33.76 10.28 -8.62
CA LYS A 298 34.74 9.37 -8.03
C LYS A 298 34.37 9.00 -6.58
N GLY A 299 33.20 9.43 -6.10
CA GLY A 299 32.74 9.18 -4.73
C GLY A 299 33.44 10.03 -3.69
N LYS A 300 34.16 11.10 -4.09
CA LYS A 300 34.81 12.01 -3.16
C LYS A 300 33.80 13.05 -2.67
N ALA A 301 33.76 13.29 -1.37
CA ALA A 301 32.89 14.30 -0.77
C ALA A 301 33.12 15.69 -1.42
N ILE A 302 32.03 16.35 -1.78
CA ILE A 302 32.01 17.72 -2.26
C ILE A 302 31.48 18.65 -1.16
N THR A 303 31.98 19.88 -1.14
CA THR A 303 31.41 20.94 -0.29
C THR A 303 30.30 21.62 -1.08
N ASP A 304 29.07 21.48 -0.63
CA ASP A 304 27.92 22.19 -1.18
C ASP A 304 27.04 22.80 -0.07
N ALA A 305 26.05 23.59 -0.49
CA ALA A 305 25.11 24.27 0.40
C ALA A 305 23.82 23.47 0.66
N ILE A 306 23.75 22.20 0.23
CA ILE A 306 22.50 21.43 0.29
C ILE A 306 22.31 20.86 1.70
N HIS A 307 21.29 21.36 2.40
CA HIS A 307 20.85 20.78 3.67
C HIS A 307 20.12 19.44 3.41
N ARG A 308 20.67 18.33 3.89
CA ARG A 308 20.16 16.98 3.63
C ARG A 308 19.47 16.40 4.85
N VAL A 309 18.22 15.98 4.68
CA VAL A 309 17.40 15.41 5.75
C VAL A 309 16.83 14.06 5.32
N LYS A 310 17.01 13.05 6.17
CA LYS A 310 16.46 11.70 5.98
C LYS A 310 15.27 11.50 6.92
N ILE A 311 14.15 11.03 6.39
CA ILE A 311 12.94 10.73 7.17
C ILE A 311 12.54 9.28 6.91
N THR A 312 12.97 8.37 7.79
CA THR A 312 12.53 6.97 7.74
C THR A 312 11.13 6.81 8.33
N LEU A 313 10.50 5.66 8.11
CA LEU A 313 9.24 5.33 8.78
C LEU A 313 9.41 5.28 10.30
N ASP A 314 10.54 4.78 10.80
CA ASP A 314 10.85 4.76 12.23
C ASP A 314 10.92 6.17 12.81
N ASP A 315 11.55 7.11 12.10
CA ASP A 315 11.61 8.52 12.53
C ASP A 315 10.23 9.16 12.56
N ALA A 316 9.40 8.89 11.55
CA ALA A 316 8.03 9.37 11.50
C ALA A 316 7.19 8.81 12.66
N ILE A 317 7.26 7.49 12.92
CA ILE A 317 6.54 6.84 14.02
C ILE A 317 6.98 7.41 15.38
N LYS A 318 8.30 7.58 15.60
CA LYS A 318 8.83 8.24 16.80
C LYS A 318 8.30 9.67 16.94
N GLY A 319 8.08 10.36 15.83
CA GLY A 319 7.45 11.67 15.74
C GLY A 319 5.92 11.67 15.88
N GLY A 320 5.30 10.56 16.26
CA GLY A 320 3.86 10.41 16.48
C GLY A 320 3.04 10.01 15.24
N PHE A 321 3.69 9.63 14.14
CA PHE A 321 2.97 9.15 12.94
C PHE A 321 2.32 7.79 13.17
N ASP A 322 0.99 7.77 13.24
CA ASP A 322 0.17 6.63 13.64
C ASP A 322 -0.64 5.98 12.50
N LEU A 323 -0.52 6.50 11.27
CA LEU A 323 -1.26 5.98 10.11
C LEU A 323 -0.69 4.67 9.54
N ILE A 324 0.57 4.35 9.87
CA ILE A 324 1.30 3.18 9.39
C ILE A 324 2.03 2.54 10.57
N SER A 325 1.99 1.21 10.67
CA SER A 325 2.74 0.44 11.65
C SER A 325 3.53 -0.68 10.98
N TRP A 326 4.63 -1.08 11.62
CA TRP A 326 5.42 -2.23 11.20
C TRP A 326 4.59 -3.51 11.17
N ASP A 327 3.67 -3.72 12.13
CA ASP A 327 2.73 -4.86 12.11
C ASP A 327 1.90 -4.96 10.82
N LYS A 328 1.52 -3.82 10.22
CA LYS A 328 0.81 -3.83 8.94
C LYS A 328 1.74 -4.22 7.80
N ILE A 329 2.98 -3.71 7.80
CA ILE A 329 4.00 -4.02 6.80
C ILE A 329 4.38 -5.50 6.87
N ASP A 330 4.60 -6.04 8.07
CA ASP A 330 4.94 -7.44 8.30
C ASP A 330 3.82 -8.37 7.83
N ARG A 331 2.56 -8.04 8.13
CA ARG A 331 1.39 -8.76 7.61
C ARG A 331 1.26 -8.70 6.09
N LEU A 332 1.76 -7.65 5.44
CA LEU A 332 1.79 -7.56 3.97
C LEU A 332 2.94 -8.36 3.34
N GLY A 333 3.84 -8.92 4.16
CA GLY A 333 4.86 -9.86 3.72
C GLY A 333 6.03 -9.24 2.96
N TYR A 334 6.32 -7.95 3.17
CA TYR A 334 7.49 -7.30 2.56
C TYR A 334 8.79 -7.98 3.00
N SER A 335 9.71 -8.23 2.08
CA SER A 335 11.07 -8.70 2.42
C SER A 335 11.85 -7.63 3.19
N GLU A 336 12.91 -8.01 3.92
CA GLU A 336 13.74 -7.01 4.62
C GLU A 336 14.35 -5.99 3.66
N ARG A 337 14.83 -6.42 2.49
CA ARG A 337 15.30 -5.50 1.46
C ARG A 337 14.22 -4.51 1.01
N GLN A 338 12.99 -4.97 0.83
CA GLN A 338 11.88 -4.08 0.48
C GLN A 338 11.55 -3.12 1.62
N LYS A 339 11.64 -3.56 2.88
CA LYS A 339 11.46 -2.67 4.03
C LYS A 339 12.53 -1.59 4.05
N ASP A 340 13.78 -1.95 3.82
CA ASP A 340 14.90 -1.01 3.73
C ASP A 340 14.67 0.02 2.62
N PHE A 341 14.36 -0.46 1.41
CA PHE A 341 14.16 0.37 0.23
C PHE A 341 12.94 1.30 0.34
N LEU A 342 11.78 0.76 0.74
CA LEU A 342 10.51 1.48 0.70
C LEU A 342 10.27 2.34 1.95
N PHE A 343 10.78 1.92 3.11
CA PHE A 343 10.43 2.50 4.40
C PHE A 343 11.62 3.02 5.22
N ARG A 344 12.85 2.56 4.97
CA ARG A 344 14.06 3.02 5.70
C ARG A 344 15.00 3.88 4.86
N CYS A 345 14.53 4.36 3.72
CA CYS A 345 15.29 5.21 2.80
C CYS A 345 16.61 4.56 2.31
N GLY A 346 16.64 3.22 2.19
CA GLY A 346 17.75 2.50 1.59
C GLY A 346 17.78 2.67 0.08
N TRP A 347 18.96 2.80 -0.52
CA TRP A 347 19.13 2.81 -1.98
C TRP A 347 19.33 1.39 -2.48
N LEU A 348 18.79 1.08 -3.65
CA LEU A 348 19.05 -0.20 -4.29
C LEU A 348 20.39 -0.14 -5.03
N SER A 349 21.27 -1.08 -4.70
CA SER A 349 22.46 -1.30 -5.51
C SER A 349 22.07 -1.84 -6.89
N ASP A 350 22.81 -1.39 -7.89
CA ASP A 350 22.84 -1.93 -9.24
C ASP A 350 23.92 -3.00 -9.44
N SER A 351 24.71 -3.27 -8.41
CA SER A 351 25.65 -4.38 -8.40
C SER A 351 24.95 -5.68 -7.99
N GLY A 352 24.91 -6.65 -8.92
CA GLY A 352 24.43 -8.00 -8.65
C GLY A 352 22.93 -8.22 -8.89
N SER A 353 22.50 -9.45 -8.60
CA SER A 353 21.11 -9.87 -8.79
C SER A 353 20.20 -9.39 -7.67
N LEU A 354 18.93 -9.13 -8.01
CA LEU A 354 17.86 -8.97 -7.03
C LEU A 354 17.49 -10.28 -6.32
N PHE A 355 18.02 -11.43 -6.72
CA PHE A 355 17.78 -12.69 -6.02
C PHE A 355 19.09 -13.31 -5.59
N LYS A 356 19.16 -13.79 -4.35
CA LYS A 356 20.34 -14.50 -3.84
C LYS A 356 20.22 -15.99 -4.15
N PHE A 357 21.34 -16.61 -4.46
CA PHE A 357 21.39 -18.04 -4.76
C PHE A 357 20.81 -18.89 -3.61
N ASP A 358 21.23 -18.63 -2.37
CA ASP A 358 20.77 -19.37 -1.19
C ASP A 358 19.25 -19.28 -0.97
N ASP A 359 18.68 -18.08 -1.19
CA ASP A 359 17.22 -17.86 -1.08
C ASP A 359 16.46 -18.66 -2.16
N LEU A 360 17.01 -18.75 -3.37
CA LEU A 360 16.42 -19.52 -4.47
C LEU A 360 16.57 -21.03 -4.28
N GLN A 361 17.69 -21.49 -3.73
CA GLN A 361 17.87 -22.90 -3.39
C GLN A 361 16.87 -23.37 -2.33
N ALA A 362 16.50 -22.49 -1.39
CA ALA A 362 15.47 -22.79 -0.40
C ALA A 362 14.06 -22.98 -1.01
N CYS A 363 13.87 -22.58 -2.27
CA CYS A 363 12.65 -22.81 -3.04
C CYS A 363 12.67 -24.12 -3.84
N TYR A 364 13.73 -24.94 -3.75
CA TYR A 364 13.71 -26.26 -4.38
C TYR A 364 12.82 -27.20 -3.57
N PHE A 365 11.83 -27.82 -4.21
CA PHE A 365 11.17 -28.97 -3.59
C PHE A 365 12.01 -30.22 -3.81
N THR A 366 12.12 -31.06 -2.79
CA THR A 366 12.82 -32.35 -2.90
C THR A 366 11.84 -33.40 -3.40
N LYS A 367 12.21 -34.16 -4.43
CA LYS A 367 11.47 -35.37 -4.82
C LYS A 367 11.69 -36.43 -3.73
N GLY A 368 10.83 -36.42 -2.72
CA GLY A 368 10.93 -37.32 -1.57
C GLY A 368 11.11 -36.56 -0.26
N THR A 369 10.12 -36.63 0.63
CA THR A 369 10.31 -36.31 2.05
C THR A 369 10.18 -37.62 2.83
N GLU A 370 11.19 -37.97 3.62
CA GLU A 370 11.10 -39.10 4.54
C GLU A 370 10.12 -38.73 5.67
N THR A 371 9.02 -39.46 5.79
CA THR A 371 8.07 -39.22 6.87
C THR A 371 8.72 -39.55 8.22
N LYS A 372 8.13 -39.09 9.34
CA LYS A 372 8.55 -39.52 10.69
C LYS A 372 8.49 -41.05 10.91
N LYS A 373 7.95 -41.81 9.96
CA LYS A 373 7.85 -43.28 9.94
C LYS A 373 8.85 -43.95 9.00
N GLY A 374 9.76 -43.21 8.36
CA GLY A 374 10.75 -43.77 7.42
C GLY A 374 10.21 -44.06 6.01
N GLU A 375 9.01 -43.57 5.67
CA GLU A 375 8.42 -43.76 4.34
C GLU A 375 8.85 -42.63 3.40
N TRP A 376 9.28 -42.97 2.20
CA TRP A 376 9.60 -42.02 1.15
C TRP A 376 8.33 -41.66 0.38
N ILE A 377 7.79 -40.47 0.61
CA ILE A 377 6.69 -39.92 -0.21
C ILE A 377 7.27 -39.02 -1.29
N ASN A 378 7.07 -39.43 -2.55
CA ASN A 378 7.30 -38.55 -3.69
C ASN A 378 6.34 -37.36 -3.57
N GLU A 379 6.89 -36.17 -3.38
CA GLU A 379 6.12 -34.98 -3.66
C GLU A 379 5.77 -34.90 -5.16
N PRO A 380 4.56 -34.45 -5.48
CA PRO A 380 3.67 -33.68 -4.61
C PRO A 380 2.69 -34.53 -3.79
N ALA A 381 2.36 -34.04 -2.59
CA ALA A 381 1.13 -34.36 -1.90
C ALA A 381 -0.10 -34.21 -2.84
N PRO A 382 -1.25 -34.86 -2.55
CA PRO A 382 -2.46 -34.71 -3.35
C PRO A 382 -2.80 -33.25 -3.61
N LEU A 383 -3.33 -32.95 -4.80
CA LEU A 383 -3.87 -31.64 -5.13
C LEU A 383 -4.92 -31.22 -4.10
N PRO A 384 -5.01 -29.93 -3.72
CA PRO A 384 -6.14 -29.45 -2.96
C PRO A 384 -7.46 -29.78 -3.67
N ASP A 385 -8.52 -29.99 -2.89
CA ASP A 385 -9.87 -30.10 -3.45
C ASP A 385 -10.15 -28.87 -4.31
N HIS A 386 -10.61 -29.11 -5.54
CA HIS A 386 -10.92 -28.05 -6.50
C HIS A 386 -12.31 -28.28 -7.07
N ASN A 387 -13.00 -27.18 -7.38
CA ASN A 387 -14.26 -27.24 -8.11
C ASN A 387 -13.96 -27.51 -9.59
N PRO A 388 -14.39 -28.64 -10.18
CA PRO A 388 -14.12 -28.95 -11.59
C PRO A 388 -14.62 -27.86 -12.56
N ALA A 389 -15.68 -27.12 -12.19
CA ALA A 389 -16.21 -26.02 -12.99
C ALA A 389 -15.30 -24.77 -13.00
N GLU A 390 -14.36 -24.66 -12.05
CA GLU A 390 -13.39 -23.54 -11.95
C GLU A 390 -12.02 -23.89 -12.53
N GLY A 391 -11.82 -25.14 -12.96
CA GLY A 391 -10.51 -25.66 -13.37
C GLY A 391 -9.63 -26.07 -12.19
N PHE A 392 -8.45 -26.62 -12.49
CA PHE A 392 -7.45 -26.84 -11.46
C PHE A 392 -6.89 -25.51 -10.98
N PRO A 393 -6.30 -25.45 -9.76
CA PRO A 393 -5.73 -24.23 -9.23
C PRO A 393 -4.41 -23.83 -9.92
N VAL A 394 -4.35 -23.89 -11.26
CA VAL A 394 -3.18 -23.60 -12.08
C VAL A 394 -3.35 -22.27 -12.81
N ASP A 395 -2.45 -21.34 -12.54
CA ASP A 395 -2.33 -20.06 -13.25
C ASP A 395 -1.16 -20.11 -14.23
N LEU A 396 -1.42 -19.65 -15.46
CA LEU A 396 -0.40 -19.53 -16.48
C LEU A 396 0.12 -18.10 -16.57
N GLY A 397 1.38 -17.97 -16.92
CA GLY A 397 2.01 -16.71 -17.28
C GLY A 397 2.73 -16.86 -18.61
N PHE A 398 2.59 -15.85 -19.45
CA PHE A 398 3.20 -15.84 -20.77
C PHE A 398 3.93 -14.54 -21.04
N ASP A 399 5.19 -14.63 -21.43
CA ASP A 399 6.00 -13.52 -21.91
C ASP A 399 6.22 -13.68 -23.43
N PRO A 400 5.55 -12.88 -24.27
CA PRO A 400 5.56 -13.06 -25.71
C PRO A 400 6.87 -12.58 -26.36
N ASN A 401 7.27 -13.24 -27.45
CA ASN A 401 8.30 -12.73 -28.36
C ASN A 401 7.69 -12.35 -29.71
N GLY A 402 8.16 -11.24 -30.27
CA GLY A 402 7.76 -10.74 -31.57
C GLY A 402 8.37 -11.37 -32.81
N GLY A 403 9.35 -12.26 -32.67
CA GLY A 403 10.00 -12.93 -33.78
C GLY A 403 11.10 -12.07 -34.41
N GLY A 404 12.26 -12.68 -34.61
CA GLY A 404 13.46 -12.07 -35.18
C GLY A 404 14.68 -12.95 -34.94
N GLU A 405 15.62 -13.01 -35.89
CA GLU A 405 16.82 -13.86 -35.81
C GLU A 405 17.73 -13.56 -34.60
N LYS A 406 17.53 -12.40 -33.96
CA LYS A 406 18.20 -11.95 -32.73
C LYS A 406 17.23 -11.66 -31.57
N GLY A 407 15.96 -12.06 -31.67
CA GLY A 407 14.91 -11.74 -30.70
C GLY A 407 14.97 -12.56 -29.41
N ASP A 408 14.43 -12.00 -28.32
CA ASP A 408 14.25 -12.65 -27.00
C ASP A 408 13.39 -13.94 -27.13
N ARG A 409 13.27 -14.82 -26.13
CA ARG A 409 12.46 -16.06 -26.27
C ARG A 409 11.04 -15.84 -25.77
N ALA A 410 10.05 -16.41 -26.45
CA ALA A 410 8.71 -16.47 -25.85
C ALA A 410 8.75 -17.48 -24.70
N SER A 411 8.20 -17.17 -23.53
CA SER A 411 8.26 -18.06 -22.37
C SER A 411 6.88 -18.29 -21.77
N LEU A 412 6.63 -19.53 -21.35
CA LEU A 412 5.41 -19.95 -20.67
C LEU A 412 5.76 -20.59 -19.33
N ALA A 413 5.07 -20.16 -18.28
CA ALA A 413 5.14 -20.76 -16.96
C ALA A 413 3.74 -21.17 -16.50
N ALA A 414 3.67 -22.29 -15.78
CA ALA A 414 2.47 -22.80 -15.13
C ALA A 414 2.75 -22.94 -13.63
N LEU A 415 1.99 -22.20 -12.82
CA LEU A 415 2.05 -22.23 -11.37
C LEU A 415 0.80 -22.89 -10.81
N GLU A 416 0.99 -23.90 -9.98
CA GLU A 416 -0.06 -24.61 -9.29
C GLU A 416 -0.13 -24.13 -7.83
N ASP A 417 -1.29 -23.59 -7.47
CA ASP A 417 -1.58 -23.07 -6.13
C ASP A 417 -1.99 -24.24 -5.22
N ARG A 418 -1.07 -24.62 -4.33
CA ARG A 418 -1.21 -25.68 -3.33
C ARG A 418 -1.78 -25.16 -2.00
N GLY A 419 -2.17 -23.88 -1.94
CA GLY A 419 -2.63 -23.20 -0.74
C GLY A 419 -1.48 -22.53 0.02
N ASP A 420 -0.61 -23.32 0.63
CA ASP A 420 0.59 -22.82 1.33
C ASP A 420 1.67 -22.35 0.33
N ARG A 421 1.79 -23.05 -0.81
CA ARG A 421 2.84 -22.83 -1.82
C ARG A 421 2.29 -22.68 -3.23
N LEU A 422 3.11 -22.08 -4.10
CA LEU A 422 2.95 -21.97 -5.54
C LEU A 422 4.04 -22.82 -6.19
N ARG A 423 3.63 -23.94 -6.78
CA ARG A 423 4.55 -24.88 -7.42
C ARG A 423 4.68 -24.59 -8.90
N VAL A 424 5.91 -24.42 -9.37
CA VAL A 424 6.20 -24.42 -10.81
C VAL A 424 6.07 -25.84 -11.32
N ILE A 425 4.98 -26.14 -12.02
CA ILE A 425 4.75 -27.46 -12.63
C ILE A 425 5.28 -27.52 -14.07
N GLU A 426 5.39 -26.37 -14.73
CA GLU A 426 6.05 -26.27 -16.03
C GLU A 426 6.61 -24.86 -16.23
N ALA A 427 7.82 -24.79 -16.79
CA ALA A 427 8.43 -23.55 -17.25
C ALA A 427 9.21 -23.88 -18.53
N LYS A 428 8.90 -23.18 -19.63
CA LYS A 428 9.45 -23.44 -20.96
C LYS A 428 9.71 -22.14 -21.71
N SER A 429 10.82 -22.09 -22.43
CA SER A 429 11.14 -21.01 -23.35
C SER A 429 11.20 -21.52 -24.80
N PHE A 430 10.60 -20.78 -25.72
CA PHE A 430 10.45 -21.10 -27.13
C PHE A 430 11.29 -20.16 -27.98
N GLY A 431 12.12 -20.72 -28.88
CA GLY A 431 12.95 -19.94 -29.78
C GLY A 431 12.22 -19.58 -31.07
N ASN A 432 12.14 -18.28 -31.37
CA ASN A 432 11.72 -17.69 -32.66
C ASN A 432 10.52 -18.39 -33.33
N GLN A 433 9.35 -18.39 -32.67
CA GLN A 433 8.13 -19.03 -33.17
C GLN A 433 7.07 -18.01 -33.58
N SER A 434 6.24 -18.36 -34.58
CA SER A 434 5.14 -17.51 -35.03
C SER A 434 4.08 -17.30 -33.94
N ILE A 435 3.34 -16.19 -34.02
CA ILE A 435 2.26 -15.84 -33.08
C ILE A 435 1.22 -16.98 -33.00
N ASN A 436 0.82 -17.55 -34.14
CA ASN A 436 -0.14 -18.66 -34.19
C ASN A 436 0.39 -19.92 -33.48
N TRP A 437 1.68 -20.20 -33.62
CA TRP A 437 2.30 -21.31 -32.91
C TRP A 437 2.32 -21.05 -31.39
N GLN A 438 2.64 -19.83 -30.96
CA GLN A 438 2.61 -19.44 -29.56
C GLN A 438 1.20 -19.60 -28.96
N VAL A 439 0.16 -19.11 -29.66
CA VAL A 439 -1.25 -19.31 -29.29
C VAL A 439 -1.59 -20.80 -29.16
N ALA A 440 -1.14 -21.63 -30.10
CA ALA A 440 -1.38 -23.07 -30.05
C ALA A 440 -0.73 -23.73 -28.82
N GLN A 441 0.47 -23.31 -28.41
CA GLN A 441 1.10 -23.82 -27.19
C GLN A 441 0.36 -23.38 -25.93
N ILE A 442 -0.11 -22.13 -25.88
CA ILE A 442 -0.95 -21.64 -24.79
C ILE A 442 -2.22 -22.49 -24.68
N LYS A 443 -2.96 -22.69 -25.79
CA LYS A 443 -4.17 -23.51 -25.81
C LYS A 443 -3.90 -24.94 -25.34
N LYS A 444 -2.77 -25.54 -25.75
CA LYS A 444 -2.34 -26.87 -25.27
C LYS A 444 -2.08 -26.90 -23.78
N ALA A 445 -1.37 -25.91 -23.24
CA ALA A 445 -1.06 -25.81 -21.82
C ALA A 445 -2.34 -25.63 -20.98
N VAL A 446 -3.24 -24.72 -21.41
CA VAL A 446 -4.54 -24.49 -20.75
C VAL A 446 -5.34 -25.79 -20.67
N LYS A 447 -5.47 -26.53 -21.78
CA LYS A 447 -6.21 -27.80 -21.81
C LYS A 447 -5.56 -28.88 -20.95
N ARG A 448 -4.24 -29.06 -21.06
CA ARG A 448 -3.51 -30.11 -20.33
C ARG A 448 -3.58 -29.93 -18.82
N PHE A 449 -3.46 -28.69 -18.34
CA PHE A 449 -3.46 -28.41 -16.90
C PHE A 449 -4.83 -28.00 -16.35
N LYS A 450 -5.87 -27.97 -17.20
CA LYS A 450 -7.15 -27.29 -16.95
C LYS A 450 -6.96 -25.96 -16.21
N ALA A 451 -6.09 -25.12 -16.77
CA ALA A 451 -5.69 -23.87 -16.13
C ALA A 451 -6.89 -22.94 -15.94
N ARG A 452 -6.93 -22.25 -14.79
CA ARG A 452 -8.00 -21.29 -14.46
C ARG A 452 -7.75 -19.91 -15.03
N SER A 453 -6.49 -19.52 -15.20
CA SER A 453 -6.15 -18.20 -15.70
C SER A 453 -4.85 -18.16 -16.50
N LEU A 454 -4.69 -17.09 -17.28
CA LEU A 454 -3.49 -16.77 -18.02
C LEU A 454 -3.23 -15.26 -17.94
N THR A 455 -2.06 -14.87 -17.45
CA THR A 455 -1.60 -13.48 -17.49
C THR A 455 -0.58 -13.30 -18.62
N ILE A 456 -0.80 -12.30 -19.48
CA ILE A 456 0.08 -12.02 -20.63
C ILE A 456 0.47 -10.54 -20.63
N ASP A 457 1.75 -10.25 -20.91
CA ASP A 457 2.16 -8.89 -21.29
C ASP A 457 1.34 -8.43 -22.50
N ALA A 458 0.46 -7.44 -22.33
CA ALA A 458 -0.38 -6.93 -23.39
C ALA A 458 0.33 -5.88 -24.26
N THR A 459 1.60 -5.56 -24.01
CA THR A 459 2.36 -4.62 -24.83
C THR A 459 2.84 -5.27 -26.13
N GLY A 460 2.71 -4.54 -27.24
CA GLY A 460 3.10 -5.01 -28.57
C GLY A 460 2.34 -6.26 -29.01
N ILE A 461 3.05 -7.39 -29.14
CA ILE A 461 2.55 -8.61 -29.79
C ILE A 461 1.65 -9.44 -28.87
N GLY A 462 1.77 -9.28 -27.55
CA GLY A 462 0.85 -9.94 -26.63
C GLY A 462 -0.60 -9.48 -26.77
N ALA A 463 -0.86 -8.23 -27.18
CA ALA A 463 -2.22 -7.79 -27.53
C ALA A 463 -2.82 -8.62 -28.68
N GLN A 464 -2.02 -8.97 -29.69
CA GLN A 464 -2.46 -9.82 -30.80
C GLN A 464 -2.76 -11.24 -30.33
N ILE A 465 -1.92 -11.80 -29.46
CA ILE A 465 -2.14 -13.12 -28.85
C ILE A 465 -3.44 -13.14 -28.04
N ILE A 466 -3.70 -12.10 -27.24
CA ILE A 466 -4.94 -11.97 -26.46
C ILE A 466 -6.16 -11.94 -27.38
N ASN A 467 -6.11 -11.19 -28.48
CA ASN A 467 -7.19 -11.16 -29.47
C ASN A 467 -7.42 -12.53 -30.12
N LEU A 468 -6.36 -13.29 -30.42
CA LEU A 468 -6.46 -14.65 -30.97
C LEU A 468 -6.95 -15.69 -29.95
N LEU A 469 -6.82 -15.39 -28.66
CA LEU A 469 -7.40 -16.19 -27.57
C LEU A 469 -8.85 -15.77 -27.25
N ALA A 470 -9.37 -14.70 -27.85
CA ALA A 470 -10.75 -14.28 -27.64
C ALA A 470 -11.71 -15.41 -28.05
N GLY A 471 -12.68 -15.70 -27.17
CA GLY A 471 -13.64 -16.79 -27.38
C GLY A 471 -13.11 -18.18 -27.04
N PHE A 472 -11.79 -18.38 -26.82
CA PHE A 472 -11.25 -19.69 -26.46
C PHE A 472 -11.84 -20.24 -25.14
N SER A 473 -12.18 -19.36 -24.20
CA SER A 473 -12.84 -19.76 -22.95
C SER A 473 -14.20 -20.43 -23.16
N ALA A 474 -14.89 -20.17 -24.28
CA ALA A 474 -16.15 -20.83 -24.62
C ALA A 474 -15.95 -22.24 -25.20
N GLU A 475 -14.72 -22.60 -25.60
CA GLU A 475 -14.37 -23.96 -26.05
C GLU A 475 -14.04 -24.91 -24.87
N LEU A 476 -14.10 -24.44 -23.62
CA LEU A 476 -13.67 -25.18 -22.43
C LEU A 476 -14.86 -25.49 -21.51
N ASP A 477 -14.82 -26.66 -20.88
CA ASP A 477 -15.84 -27.10 -19.92
C ASP A 477 -15.66 -26.49 -18.51
N TRP A 478 -14.70 -25.58 -18.34
CA TRP A 478 -14.42 -24.89 -17.08
C TRP A 478 -14.12 -23.42 -17.33
N ARG A 479 -14.23 -22.61 -16.26
CA ARG A 479 -13.93 -21.17 -16.34
C ARG A 479 -12.44 -20.93 -16.55
N PHE A 480 -12.12 -20.21 -17.62
CA PHE A 480 -10.77 -19.74 -17.93
C PHE A 480 -10.76 -18.23 -18.18
N GLU A 481 -9.85 -17.51 -17.52
CA GLU A 481 -9.71 -16.06 -17.65
C GLU A 481 -8.36 -15.65 -18.25
N VAL A 482 -8.40 -14.74 -19.22
CA VAL A 482 -7.19 -14.10 -19.77
C VAL A 482 -7.05 -12.70 -19.19
N HIS A 483 -5.89 -12.42 -18.60
CA HIS A 483 -5.59 -11.16 -17.93
C HIS A 483 -4.49 -10.42 -18.70
N PRO A 484 -4.83 -9.31 -19.38
CA PRO A 484 -3.84 -8.43 -19.98
C PRO A 484 -3.08 -7.68 -18.90
N LEU A 485 -1.75 -7.68 -18.98
CA LEU A 485 -0.85 -6.92 -18.14
C LEU A 485 -0.23 -5.79 -18.96
N VAL A 486 -0.56 -4.54 -18.64
CA VAL A 486 0.05 -3.38 -19.30
C VAL A 486 1.35 -3.04 -18.58
N TYR A 487 2.47 -3.16 -19.29
CA TYR A 487 3.78 -2.82 -18.75
C TYR A 487 3.98 -1.31 -18.63
N SER A 488 4.32 -0.89 -17.41
CA SER A 488 4.94 0.39 -17.09
C SER A 488 6.22 0.10 -16.28
N LEU A 489 7.05 1.11 -16.07
CA LEU A 489 8.24 0.93 -15.22
C LEU A 489 7.84 0.55 -13.80
N GLU A 490 6.76 1.14 -13.30
CA GLU A 490 6.18 0.85 -11.99
C GLU A 490 5.65 -0.60 -11.92
N SER A 491 4.93 -1.08 -12.93
CA SER A 491 4.42 -2.45 -12.90
C SER A 491 5.52 -3.50 -12.96
N LYS A 492 6.67 -3.22 -13.61
CA LYS A 492 7.86 -4.09 -13.53
C LYS A 492 8.36 -4.24 -12.09
N TRP A 493 8.49 -3.12 -11.38
CA TRP A 493 8.90 -3.13 -9.98
C TRP A 493 7.91 -3.92 -9.12
N ASP A 494 6.61 -3.71 -9.32
CA ASP A 494 5.57 -4.41 -8.56
C ASP A 494 5.61 -5.93 -8.78
N LEU A 495 5.83 -6.39 -10.02
CA LEU A 495 5.97 -7.82 -10.34
C LEU A 495 7.18 -8.45 -9.65
N VAL A 496 8.35 -7.84 -9.76
CA VAL A 496 9.57 -8.39 -9.16
C VAL A 496 9.48 -8.36 -7.64
N PHE A 497 8.94 -7.29 -7.07
CA PHE A 497 8.72 -7.23 -5.63
C PHE A 497 7.69 -8.25 -5.16
N HIS A 498 6.65 -8.53 -5.94
CA HIS A 498 5.73 -9.61 -5.62
C HIS A 498 6.43 -10.97 -5.58
N VAL A 499 7.22 -11.29 -6.61
CA VAL A 499 7.98 -12.55 -6.68
C VAL A 499 9.03 -12.64 -5.56
N GLU A 500 9.73 -11.56 -5.25
CA GLU A 500 10.66 -11.50 -4.12
C GLU A 500 9.98 -11.85 -2.79
N ARG A 501 8.76 -11.38 -2.55
CA ARG A 501 8.01 -11.75 -1.33
C ARG A 501 7.71 -13.23 -1.30
N LEU A 502 7.30 -13.81 -2.44
CA LEU A 502 7.04 -15.25 -2.54
C LEU A 502 8.30 -16.08 -2.25
N VAL A 503 9.47 -15.65 -2.72
CA VAL A 503 10.76 -16.28 -2.43
C VAL A 503 11.12 -16.11 -0.96
N ALA A 504 11.06 -14.90 -0.42
CA ALA A 504 11.39 -14.62 0.98
C ALA A 504 10.50 -15.40 1.97
N GLN A 505 9.24 -15.64 1.61
CA GLN A 505 8.30 -16.45 2.39
C GLN A 505 8.41 -17.96 2.12
N LYS A 506 9.30 -18.42 1.23
CA LYS A 506 9.43 -19.81 0.79
C LYS A 506 8.13 -20.41 0.24
N ARG A 507 7.34 -19.57 -0.43
CA ARG A 507 6.05 -19.94 -1.03
C ARG A 507 6.18 -20.32 -2.49
N LEU A 508 7.14 -19.79 -3.22
CA LEU A 508 7.43 -20.27 -4.56
C LEU A 508 8.28 -21.55 -4.45
N GLU A 509 7.95 -22.59 -5.20
CA GLU A 509 8.75 -23.81 -5.25
C GLU A 509 8.87 -24.42 -6.65
N TRP A 510 10.01 -25.06 -6.96
CA TRP A 510 10.21 -25.78 -8.22
C TRP A 510 11.21 -26.94 -8.09
N ASP A 511 11.29 -27.78 -9.13
CA ASP A 511 12.24 -28.89 -9.18
C ASP A 511 13.66 -28.33 -9.30
N GLY A 512 14.54 -28.62 -8.33
CA GLY A 512 15.93 -28.16 -8.34
C GLY A 512 16.75 -28.61 -9.56
N GLN A 513 16.27 -29.59 -10.33
CA GLN A 513 16.86 -29.98 -11.62
C GLN A 513 16.59 -28.95 -12.73
N HIS A 514 15.59 -28.08 -12.57
CA HIS A 514 15.24 -27.03 -13.52
C HIS A 514 16.16 -25.80 -13.34
N LYS A 515 17.41 -25.97 -13.78
CA LYS A 515 18.48 -24.97 -13.64
C LYS A 515 18.20 -23.66 -14.39
N GLU A 516 17.37 -23.69 -15.42
CA GLU A 516 17.02 -22.50 -16.21
C GLU A 516 16.22 -21.49 -15.38
N ILE A 517 15.32 -21.95 -14.49
CA ILE A 517 14.58 -21.08 -13.57
C ILE A 517 15.55 -20.34 -12.67
N LEU A 518 16.50 -21.05 -12.05
CA LEU A 518 17.52 -20.45 -11.18
C LEU A 518 18.32 -19.37 -11.93
N GLN A 519 18.79 -19.69 -13.13
CA GLN A 519 19.54 -18.74 -13.97
C GLN A 519 18.72 -17.51 -14.34
N ALA A 520 17.44 -17.68 -14.68
CA ALA A 520 16.54 -16.59 -15.03
C ALA A 520 16.34 -15.62 -13.86
N PHE A 521 16.19 -16.12 -12.63
CA PHE A 521 16.11 -15.27 -11.43
C PHE A 521 17.41 -14.51 -11.17
N LEU A 522 18.57 -15.19 -11.26
CA LEU A 522 19.87 -14.56 -11.05
C LEU A 522 20.20 -13.51 -12.12
N ALA A 523 19.57 -13.57 -13.31
CA ALA A 523 19.72 -12.58 -14.35
C ALA A 523 18.99 -11.25 -14.07
N ILE A 524 18.04 -11.22 -13.13
CA ILE A 524 17.28 -10.01 -12.78
C ILE A 524 18.11 -9.09 -11.91
N LYS A 525 18.31 -7.85 -12.39
CA LYS A 525 19.13 -6.81 -11.76
C LYS A 525 18.39 -5.48 -11.78
N THR A 526 18.83 -4.52 -10.96
CA THR A 526 18.40 -3.13 -11.12
C THR A 526 19.27 -2.44 -12.18
N GLY A 527 18.79 -1.33 -12.72
CA GLY A 527 19.54 -0.52 -13.67
C GLY A 527 18.81 0.77 -14.00
N ASN A 528 19.29 1.47 -15.03
CA ASN A 528 18.80 2.79 -15.44
C ASN A 528 18.52 2.81 -16.93
N THR A 529 17.36 3.30 -17.39
CA THR A 529 17.02 3.40 -18.84
C THR A 529 18.04 4.24 -19.62
N SER A 530 17.94 4.29 -20.95
CA SER A 530 18.75 5.22 -21.77
C SER A 530 18.58 6.68 -21.32
N THR A 531 17.41 7.00 -20.77
CA THR A 531 17.07 8.29 -20.17
C THR A 531 17.43 8.39 -18.68
N GLY A 532 18.26 7.49 -18.14
CA GLY A 532 18.70 7.51 -16.74
C GLY A 532 17.65 7.10 -15.70
N ARG A 533 16.42 6.71 -16.10
CA ARG A 533 15.34 6.37 -15.16
C ARG A 533 15.55 4.99 -14.55
N ALA A 534 15.44 4.88 -13.23
CA ALA A 534 15.57 3.62 -12.51
C ALA A 534 14.56 2.55 -12.98
N THR A 535 15.04 1.33 -13.20
CA THR A 535 14.26 0.21 -13.75
C THR A 535 14.84 -1.13 -13.35
N ILE A 536 14.13 -2.20 -13.70
CA ILE A 536 14.60 -3.58 -13.60
C ILE A 536 15.04 -4.04 -14.99
N ARG A 537 16.21 -4.68 -15.03
CA ARG A 537 16.82 -5.23 -16.25
C ARG A 537 17.16 -6.69 -16.08
N ALA A 538 17.26 -7.35 -17.22
CA ALA A 538 17.83 -8.67 -17.34
C ALA A 538 19.23 -8.57 -17.95
N ASP A 539 20.20 -9.30 -17.42
CA ASP A 539 21.50 -9.46 -18.07
C ASP A 539 21.33 -10.26 -19.37
N ARG A 540 21.74 -9.68 -20.52
CA ARG A 540 21.56 -10.25 -21.86
C ARG A 540 22.78 -11.02 -22.37
N LYS A 541 23.76 -11.30 -21.50
CA LYS A 541 24.97 -12.04 -21.91
C LYS A 541 24.62 -13.42 -22.47
N LYS A 542 25.12 -13.72 -23.67
CA LYS A 542 24.99 -15.05 -24.30
C LYS A 542 25.47 -16.13 -23.32
N GLY A 543 24.58 -17.06 -22.97
CA GLY A 543 24.86 -18.18 -22.05
C GLY A 543 24.34 -18.04 -20.63
N VAL A 544 23.86 -16.85 -20.23
CA VAL A 544 23.07 -16.68 -18.99
C VAL A 544 21.61 -16.95 -19.35
N GLY A 545 21.00 -17.94 -18.69
CA GLY A 545 19.62 -18.38 -18.94
C GLY A 545 18.64 -17.22 -19.09
N HIS A 546 17.79 -17.31 -20.12
CA HIS A 546 16.91 -16.25 -20.59
C HIS A 546 15.99 -15.73 -19.46
N ALA A 547 16.10 -14.45 -19.13
CA ALA A 547 15.24 -13.81 -18.13
C ALA A 547 13.75 -13.78 -18.50
N ASP A 548 13.41 -14.04 -19.75
CA ASP A 548 12.04 -14.21 -20.25
C ASP A 548 11.26 -15.24 -19.42
N LEU A 549 11.95 -16.29 -18.94
CA LEU A 549 11.33 -17.32 -18.09
C LEU A 549 10.92 -16.76 -16.72
N PHE A 550 11.72 -15.85 -16.17
CA PHE A 550 11.38 -15.15 -14.93
C PHE A 550 10.14 -14.28 -15.13
N TRP A 551 10.01 -13.57 -16.26
CA TRP A 551 8.84 -12.74 -16.54
C TRP A 551 7.58 -13.57 -16.71
N ALA A 552 7.65 -14.70 -17.42
CA ALA A 552 6.54 -15.64 -17.50
C ALA A 552 6.11 -16.16 -16.10
N LEU A 553 7.08 -16.49 -15.23
CA LEU A 553 6.80 -16.87 -13.84
C LEU A 553 6.18 -15.72 -13.04
N ALA A 554 6.69 -14.50 -13.19
CA ALA A 554 6.16 -13.32 -12.52
C ALA A 554 4.73 -13.01 -12.98
N HIS A 555 4.40 -13.20 -14.26
CA HIS A 555 3.04 -13.06 -14.79
C HIS A 555 2.10 -14.08 -14.16
N ALA A 556 2.50 -15.35 -14.12
CA ALA A 556 1.71 -16.42 -13.48
C ALA A 556 1.49 -16.11 -11.99
N ALA A 557 2.54 -15.66 -11.30
CA ALA A 557 2.50 -15.36 -9.88
C ALA A 557 1.71 -14.10 -9.53
N SER A 558 1.62 -13.12 -10.45
CA SER A 558 1.10 -11.76 -10.19
C SER A 558 -0.28 -11.67 -9.53
N ARG A 559 -1.09 -12.73 -9.65
CA ARG A 559 -2.45 -12.81 -9.11
C ARG A 559 -2.55 -13.70 -7.87
N SER A 560 -1.46 -14.31 -7.46
CA SER A 560 -1.41 -15.16 -6.28
C SER A 560 -1.46 -14.32 -5.01
N PRO A 561 -2.32 -14.64 -4.03
CA PRO A 561 -2.37 -13.90 -2.79
C PRO A 561 -1.09 -14.12 -1.99
N VAL A 562 -0.58 -13.09 -1.30
CA VAL A 562 0.51 -13.20 -0.32
C VAL A 562 -0.11 -13.49 1.06
N GLU A 563 0.28 -14.58 1.71
CA GLU A 563 -0.25 -14.99 3.02
C GLU A 563 0.15 -14.01 4.13
N GLY A 564 -0.74 -13.79 5.11
CA GLY A 564 -0.60 -12.76 6.16
C GLY A 564 -1.39 -11.48 5.88
N SER A 565 -1.74 -11.21 4.61
CA SER A 565 -2.72 -10.18 4.29
C SER A 565 -4.09 -10.67 4.76
N LYS A 566 -4.71 -10.03 5.77
CA LYS A 566 -6.12 -10.28 6.13
C LYS A 566 -7.12 -9.93 5.00
N LEU A 567 -6.60 -9.57 3.83
CA LEU A 567 -7.26 -9.39 2.54
C LEU A 567 -7.14 -10.66 1.67
N SER A 568 -6.90 -11.83 2.26
CA SER A 568 -6.66 -13.12 1.57
C SER A 568 -7.80 -13.62 0.67
N SER A 569 -8.89 -12.86 0.51
CA SER A 569 -9.79 -13.04 -0.63
C SER A 569 -9.11 -12.51 -1.89
N ARG A 570 -8.92 -13.38 -2.90
CA ARG A 570 -8.56 -12.96 -4.27
C ARG A 570 -9.41 -11.74 -4.66
N PRO A 571 -8.83 -10.70 -5.29
CA PRO A 571 -9.64 -9.60 -5.82
C PRO A 571 -10.67 -10.18 -6.79
N LYS A 572 -11.95 -10.20 -6.37
CA LYS A 572 -13.05 -10.50 -7.29
C LYS A 572 -13.09 -9.36 -8.30
N GLY A 573 -12.57 -9.60 -9.50
CA GLY A 573 -12.76 -8.76 -10.69
C GLY A 573 -12.98 -7.27 -10.39
N VAL A 574 -12.06 -6.63 -9.65
CA VAL A 574 -12.05 -5.17 -9.59
C VAL A 574 -11.17 -4.75 -10.74
N GLY A 575 -11.79 -4.44 -11.88
CA GLY A 575 -11.11 -3.67 -12.91
C GLY A 575 -10.47 -2.48 -12.22
N PHE A 576 -9.16 -2.33 -12.35
CA PHE A 576 -8.54 -1.03 -12.16
C PHE A 576 -9.34 -0.10 -13.07
N GLY A 577 -10.08 0.82 -12.47
CA GLY A 577 -10.73 1.92 -13.16
C GLY A 577 -9.64 2.77 -13.80
N ILE A 578 -9.15 2.33 -14.95
CA ILE A 578 -8.65 3.22 -15.98
C ILE A 578 -9.90 3.99 -16.38
N THR A 579 -10.01 5.23 -15.89
CA THR A 579 -10.82 6.23 -16.55
C THR A 579 -10.27 6.36 -17.96
N THR A 580 -10.81 5.57 -18.88
CA THR A 580 -10.65 5.81 -20.31
C THR A 580 -11.27 7.16 -20.57
N GLY A 581 -10.43 8.18 -20.75
CA GLY A 581 -10.84 9.43 -21.36
C GLY A 581 -11.30 9.12 -22.78
N ALA A 582 -12.60 8.97 -22.97
CA ALA A 582 -13.21 9.04 -24.28
C ALA A 582 -13.42 10.52 -24.60
N ASN A 583 -12.47 11.12 -25.33
CA ASN A 583 -12.78 12.27 -26.17
C ASN A 583 -13.51 11.75 -27.41
N GLY A 584 -14.72 12.22 -27.67
CA GLY A 584 -15.43 11.94 -28.91
C GLY A 584 -16.92 12.20 -28.85
N SER A 585 -17.31 13.39 -29.31
CA SER A 585 -18.59 13.72 -29.96
C SER A 585 -19.91 13.31 -29.27
N ALA A 586 -20.59 14.31 -28.70
CA ALA A 586 -22.01 14.25 -28.40
C ALA A 586 -22.83 14.12 -29.70
N PRO A 587 -23.83 13.22 -29.77
CA PRO A 587 -25.00 13.42 -30.59
C PRO A 587 -26.10 14.05 -29.74
N LEU A 588 -26.63 15.18 -30.21
CA LEU A 588 -27.93 15.71 -29.78
C LEU A 588 -29.00 14.62 -29.91
N LYS A 589 -29.74 14.33 -28.84
CA LYS A 589 -31.18 14.04 -28.93
C LYS A 589 -31.95 14.53 -27.71
N THR A 590 -32.97 15.29 -28.06
CA THR A 590 -34.12 15.83 -27.35
C THR A 590 -34.89 14.84 -26.47
N GLY A 591 -35.53 15.34 -25.41
CA GLY A 591 -36.92 15.01 -25.13
C GLY A 591 -37.25 14.21 -23.85
N THR A 592 -37.78 14.96 -22.88
CA THR A 592 -38.95 14.63 -22.02
C THR A 592 -38.88 13.48 -20.99
N GLY A 593 -38.91 13.89 -19.71
CA GLY A 593 -39.99 13.54 -18.77
C GLY A 593 -39.86 12.25 -17.94
N GLY A 594 -39.92 12.38 -16.61
CA GLY A 594 -40.29 11.24 -15.75
C GLY A 594 -39.70 11.20 -14.35
N LEU A 595 -40.33 11.94 -13.43
CA LEU A 595 -40.61 11.62 -12.01
C LEU A 595 -39.64 10.74 -11.20
N VAL A 596 -39.10 11.36 -10.15
CA VAL A 596 -38.45 10.77 -8.97
C VAL A 596 -39.51 10.12 -8.05
N PRO A 597 -39.29 8.91 -7.51
CA PRO A 597 -39.93 8.49 -6.27
C PRO A 597 -38.95 8.57 -5.09
N GLY A 598 -39.43 9.25 -4.05
CA GLY A 598 -38.73 9.46 -2.80
C GLY A 598 -38.62 8.21 -1.92
N ILE A 599 -37.63 8.30 -1.06
CA ILE A 599 -37.34 7.45 0.08
C ILE A 599 -38.52 7.52 1.06
N ASN A 600 -39.07 6.36 1.45
CA ASN A 600 -39.94 6.26 2.62
C ASN A 600 -39.35 5.25 3.62
N LEU A 601 -39.24 5.71 4.87
CA LEU A 601 -38.68 5.01 6.02
C LEU A 601 -39.80 4.48 6.92
N GLY A 602 -39.58 3.29 7.47
CA GLY A 602 -40.32 2.71 8.60
C GLY A 602 -41.37 1.68 8.17
N LEU A 603 -41.71 0.66 8.95
CA LEU A 603 -41.27 0.11 10.24
C LEU A 603 -42.24 -1.08 10.47
N THR A 604 -41.79 -2.16 11.12
CA THR A 604 -42.60 -3.26 11.73
C THR A 604 -43.39 -4.15 10.76
N SER A 605 -43.64 -5.44 10.95
CA SER A 605 -43.34 -6.47 11.97
C SER A 605 -43.86 -7.80 11.40
N GLY A 606 -43.15 -8.90 11.63
CA GLY A 606 -43.54 -10.26 11.25
C GLY A 606 -42.37 -11.21 11.39
#